data_AF-A0A8S0H1C7-F1
#
_entry.id   AF-A0A8S0H1C7-F1
#
_cell.length_a   1.000
_cell.length_b   1.000
_cell.length_c   1.000
_cell.angle_alpha   90.00
_cell.angle_beta   90.00
_cell.angle_gamma   90.00
#
_symmetry.space_group_name_H-M   'P 1'
#
loop_
_entity.id
_entity.type
_entity.pdbx_description
1 polymer ?
#
loop_
_entity_poly.entity_id
_entity_poly.type
_entity_poly.pdbx_seq_one_letter_code
_entity_poly.pdbx_strand_id
1 'polypeptide(L)'
;MSVVGYNIAGSYSIGRLNSPQARLLGALGFKVAELPEALAGKVTRASDFQFISRENLPAAITGDSVFLLSATDGDVQAFLADPVLANLPAVINRRVYALGPSSFRIDYYSGRQMIDAVAAHFR
;
A
#
# COMPACT_ATOMS: atom_id res chain seq x y z
N MET A 1 -4.84 -1.16 -8.13
CA MET A 1 -4.63 -1.24 -6.66
C MET A 1 -3.49 -0.33 -6.26
N SER A 2 -3.49 0.20 -5.04
CA SER A 2 -2.39 1.03 -4.51
C SER A 2 -1.62 0.27 -3.45
N VAL A 3 -0.28 0.38 -3.44
CA VAL A 3 0.57 -0.10 -2.34
C VAL A 3 0.81 1.07 -1.41
N VAL A 4 0.47 0.91 -0.13
CA VAL A 4 0.42 2.01 0.83
C VAL A 4 1.23 1.67 2.08
N GLY A 5 2.18 2.53 2.44
CA GLY A 5 2.73 2.53 3.80
C GLY A 5 1.84 3.38 4.69
N TYR A 6 1.17 2.77 5.66
CA TYR A 6 0.23 3.43 6.57
C TYR A 6 0.77 3.40 8.00
N ASN A 7 1.04 4.58 8.56
CA ASN A 7 1.53 4.78 9.93
C ASN A 7 2.80 3.96 10.27
N ILE A 8 3.68 3.72 9.30
CA ILE A 8 4.95 3.02 9.54
C ILE A 8 5.90 4.00 10.20
N ALA A 9 6.11 3.85 11.51
CA ALA A 9 6.87 4.81 12.33
C ALA A 9 6.39 6.27 12.16
N GLY A 10 5.07 6.46 12.07
CA GLY A 10 4.45 7.79 11.88
C GLY A 10 4.50 8.33 10.46
N SER A 11 4.94 7.53 9.47
CA SER A 11 5.03 7.95 8.07
C SER A 11 3.94 7.36 7.18
N TYR A 12 3.63 8.08 6.10
CA TYR A 12 2.65 7.70 5.09
C TYR A 12 3.29 7.74 3.70
N SER A 13 3.03 6.75 2.86
CA SER A 13 3.65 6.68 1.54
C SER A 13 2.88 5.85 0.53
N ILE A 14 3.11 6.12 -0.76
CA ILE A 14 2.60 5.33 -1.90
C ILE A 14 3.78 4.63 -2.59
N GLY A 15 3.62 3.35 -2.90
CA GLY A 15 4.61 2.58 -3.64
C GLY A 15 4.71 3.01 -5.10
N ARG A 16 5.94 3.12 -5.61
CA ARG A 16 6.21 3.36 -7.04
C ARG A 16 6.15 2.06 -7.84
N LEU A 17 5.93 2.14 -9.15
CA LEU A 17 5.89 0.95 -10.01
C LEU A 17 7.22 0.19 -10.06
N ASN A 18 8.34 0.89 -9.87
CA ASN A 18 9.66 0.28 -9.85
C ASN A 18 10.02 -0.33 -8.48
N SER A 19 9.19 -0.15 -7.44
CA SER A 19 9.41 -0.77 -6.14
C SER A 19 9.40 -2.30 -6.25
N PRO A 20 10.20 -3.03 -5.45
CA PRO A 20 10.17 -4.49 -5.44
C PRO A 20 8.77 -5.07 -5.19
N GLN A 21 7.98 -4.43 -4.32
CA GLN A 21 6.61 -4.80 -3.98
C GLN A 21 5.69 -4.66 -5.21
N ALA A 22 5.74 -3.53 -5.90
CA ALA A 22 4.92 -3.31 -7.08
C ALA A 22 5.29 -4.25 -8.23
N ARG A 23 6.59 -4.50 -8.43
CA ARG A 23 7.07 -5.47 -9.43
C ARG A 23 6.59 -6.89 -9.13
N LEU A 24 6.61 -7.30 -7.87
CA LEU A 24 6.13 -8.61 -7.44
C LEU A 24 4.62 -8.76 -7.64
N LEU A 25 3.84 -7.75 -7.23
CA LEU A 25 2.39 -7.72 -7.48
C LEU A 25 2.07 -7.71 -8.99
N GLY A 26 2.85 -6.97 -9.79
CA GLY A 26 2.75 -6.98 -11.24
C GLY A 26 3.00 -8.37 -11.85
N ALA A 27 4.01 -9.09 -11.36
CA ALA A 27 4.29 -10.46 -11.77
C ALA A 27 3.17 -11.45 -11.41
N LEU A 28 2.41 -11.17 -10.35
CA LEU A 28 1.19 -11.90 -9.97
C LEU A 28 -0.05 -11.50 -10.79
N GLY A 29 0.09 -10.56 -11.74
CA GLY A 29 -0.99 -10.12 -12.64
C GLY A 29 -1.77 -8.90 -12.15
N PHE A 30 -1.36 -8.27 -11.04
CA PHE A 30 -2.05 -7.08 -10.54
C PHE A 30 -1.57 -5.80 -11.22
N LYS A 31 -2.50 -4.84 -11.39
CA LYS A 31 -2.19 -3.49 -11.86
C LYS A 31 -2.02 -2.54 -10.67
N VAL A 32 -0.78 -2.13 -10.42
CA VAL A 32 -0.44 -1.17 -9.36
C VAL A 32 -0.62 0.26 -9.88
N ALA A 33 -1.23 1.13 -9.06
CA ALA A 33 -1.44 2.53 -9.35
C ALA A 33 -0.35 3.38 -8.69
N GLU A 34 0.11 4.40 -9.40
CA GLU A 34 1.09 5.37 -8.90
C GLU A 34 0.42 6.53 -8.17
N LEU A 35 1.25 7.30 -7.48
CA LEU A 35 0.86 8.61 -6.96
C LEU A 35 0.38 9.49 -8.12
N PRO A 36 -0.79 10.15 -8.01
CA PRO A 36 -1.24 11.14 -9.00
C PRO A 36 -0.22 12.25 -9.21
N GLU A 37 -0.01 12.66 -10.46
CA GLU A 37 0.94 13.72 -10.82
C GLU A 37 0.63 15.06 -10.10
N ALA A 38 -0.65 15.35 -9.87
CA ALA A 38 -1.09 16.52 -9.11
C ALA A 38 -0.53 16.58 -7.67
N LEU A 39 -0.11 15.44 -7.11
CA LEU A 39 0.49 15.34 -5.78
C LEU A 39 2.02 15.24 -5.82
N ALA A 40 2.66 15.30 -6.98
CA ALA A 40 4.13 15.24 -7.09
C ALA A 40 4.82 16.32 -6.24
N GLY A 41 4.27 17.55 -6.21
CA GLY A 41 4.78 18.64 -5.36
C GLY A 41 4.52 18.48 -3.86
N LYS A 42 3.78 17.45 -3.44
CA LYS A 42 3.53 17.11 -2.02
C LYS A 42 4.47 16.02 -1.51
N VAL A 43 5.30 15.44 -2.37
CA VAL A 43 6.25 14.39 -2.01
C VAL A 43 7.42 15.02 -1.25
N THR A 44 7.64 14.56 -0.01
CA THR A 44 8.71 15.07 0.86
C THR A 44 10.01 14.29 0.71
N ARG A 45 9.90 13.00 0.40
CA ARG A 45 11.02 12.09 0.17
C ARG A 45 10.57 11.01 -0.79
N ALA A 46 11.49 10.53 -1.63
CA ALA A 46 11.18 9.41 -2.51
C ALA A 46 12.34 8.43 -2.65
N SER A 47 12.01 7.14 -2.63
CA SER A 47 12.90 6.02 -2.98
C SER A 47 12.09 5.01 -3.80
N ASP A 48 11.86 3.80 -3.28
CA ASP A 48 10.85 2.86 -3.77
C ASP A 48 9.42 3.33 -3.43
N PHE A 49 9.30 4.23 -2.45
CA PHE A 49 8.05 4.80 -1.98
C PHE A 49 8.11 6.33 -2.03
N GLN A 50 6.99 6.96 -2.35
CA GLN A 50 6.79 8.41 -2.30
C GLN A 50 6.11 8.77 -0.99
N PHE A 51 6.85 9.45 -0.11
CA PHE A 51 6.35 9.88 1.20
C PHE A 51 5.55 11.16 1.07
N ILE A 52 4.38 11.17 1.70
CA ILE A 52 3.42 12.27 1.72
C ILE A 52 2.90 12.45 3.15
N SER A 53 2.26 13.58 3.41
CA SER A 53 1.58 13.80 4.70
C SER A 53 0.29 12.98 4.80
N ARG A 54 -0.20 12.77 6.03
CA ARG A 54 -1.44 12.01 6.29
C ARG A 54 -2.64 12.60 5.54
N GLU A 55 -2.72 13.92 5.48
CA GLU A 55 -3.85 14.66 4.91
C GLU A 55 -3.94 14.48 3.39
N ASN A 56 -2.82 14.19 2.73
CA ASN A 56 -2.77 13.93 1.30
C ASN A 56 -3.04 12.46 0.95
N LEU A 57 -3.06 11.56 1.95
CA LEU A 57 -3.19 10.13 1.73
C LEU A 57 -4.50 9.73 1.02
N PRO A 58 -5.69 10.28 1.35
CA PRO A 58 -6.92 9.93 0.63
C PRO A 58 -6.84 10.28 -0.86
N ALA A 59 -6.27 11.43 -1.20
CA ALA A 59 -6.12 11.86 -2.59
C ALA A 59 -5.05 11.06 -3.35
N ALA A 60 -4.10 10.46 -2.62
CA ALA A 60 -3.00 9.69 -3.18
C ALA A 60 -3.38 8.24 -3.51
N ILE A 61 -4.40 7.69 -2.85
CA ILE A 61 -4.88 6.33 -3.06
C ILE A 61 -5.94 6.33 -4.16
N THR A 62 -5.53 5.94 -5.37
CA THR A 62 -6.39 5.91 -6.56
C THR A 62 -6.89 4.52 -6.93
N GLY A 63 -6.35 3.47 -6.32
CA GLY A 63 -6.78 2.10 -6.59
C GLY A 63 -8.06 1.70 -5.84
N ASP A 64 -8.91 0.89 -6.50
CA ASP A 64 -10.12 0.29 -5.89
C ASP A 64 -9.83 -0.73 -4.78
N SER A 65 -8.56 -1.13 -4.66
CA SER A 65 -8.05 -2.01 -3.61
C SER A 65 -6.71 -1.47 -3.12
N VAL A 66 -6.42 -1.70 -1.84
CA VAL A 66 -5.19 -1.27 -1.17
C VAL A 66 -4.44 -2.48 -0.61
N PHE A 67 -3.13 -2.50 -0.84
CA PHE A 67 -2.21 -3.37 -0.13
C PHE A 67 -1.38 -2.56 0.86
N LEU A 68 -1.41 -2.93 2.13
CA LEU A 68 -0.66 -2.27 3.19
C LEU A 68 0.73 -2.89 3.34
N LEU A 69 1.76 -2.05 3.23
CA LEU A 69 3.15 -2.39 3.46
C LEU A 69 3.42 -2.65 4.95
N SER A 70 4.22 -3.67 5.26
CA SER A 70 4.62 -4.02 6.63
C SER A 70 3.47 -4.17 7.62
N ALA A 71 2.32 -4.62 7.12
CA ALA A 71 1.08 -4.61 7.86
C ALA A 71 0.67 -6.00 8.33
N THR A 72 -0.10 -5.99 9.41
CA THR A 72 -0.86 -7.10 9.96
C THR A 72 -2.37 -6.85 9.79
N ASP A 73 -3.21 -7.81 10.18
CA ASP A 73 -4.66 -7.63 10.18
C ASP A 73 -5.11 -6.48 11.12
N GLY A 74 -4.38 -6.25 12.21
CA GLY A 74 -4.63 -5.12 13.11
C GLY A 74 -4.46 -3.77 12.40
N ASP A 75 -3.43 -3.65 11.55
CA ASP A 75 -3.19 -2.44 10.76
C ASP A 75 -4.25 -2.26 9.67
N VAL A 76 -4.75 -3.35 9.09
CA VAL A 76 -5.90 -3.32 8.17
C VAL A 76 -7.15 -2.79 8.87
N GLN A 77 -7.45 -3.27 10.09
CA GLN A 77 -8.58 -2.75 10.86
C GLN A 77 -8.39 -1.26 11.21
N ALA A 78 -7.18 -0.85 11.59
CA ALA A 78 -6.87 0.56 11.87
C ALA A 78 -7.01 1.44 10.62
N PHE A 79 -6.68 0.93 9.43
CA PHE A 79 -6.87 1.63 8.16
C PHE A 79 -8.36 1.75 7.80
N LEU A 80 -9.12 0.66 7.94
CA LEU A 80 -10.56 0.64 7.68
C LEU A 80 -11.36 1.54 8.64
N ALA A 81 -10.87 1.71 9.87
CA ALA A 81 -11.48 2.55 10.89
C ALA A 81 -11.06 4.03 10.81
N ASP A 82 -10.13 4.41 9.94
CA ASP A 82 -9.68 5.81 9.84
C ASP A 82 -10.77 6.68 9.18
N PRO A 83 -11.35 7.66 9.89
CA PRO A 83 -12.39 8.52 9.34
C PRO A 83 -11.91 9.36 8.14
N VAL A 84 -10.60 9.64 8.05
CA VAL A 84 -10.01 10.38 6.93
C VAL A 84 -10.05 9.55 5.63
N LEU A 85 -10.08 8.23 5.75
CA LEU A 85 -10.05 7.27 4.64
C LEU A 85 -11.44 6.67 4.33
N ALA A 86 -12.45 6.98 5.14
CA ALA A 86 -13.77 6.34 5.09
C ALA A 86 -14.46 6.40 3.71
N ASN A 87 -14.18 7.44 2.92
CA ASN A 87 -14.78 7.64 1.59
C ASN A 87 -14.00 6.94 0.46
N LEU A 88 -12.87 6.28 0.74
CA LEU A 88 -12.11 5.58 -0.29
C LEU A 88 -12.88 4.36 -0.80
N PRO A 89 -12.93 4.12 -2.13
CA PRO A 89 -13.53 2.91 -2.68
C PRO A 89 -12.99 1.62 -2.05
N ALA A 90 -11.68 1.57 -1.77
CA ALA A 90 -11.06 0.43 -1.10
C ALA A 90 -11.59 0.20 0.33
N VAL A 91 -11.89 1.26 1.08
CA VAL A 91 -12.44 1.16 2.45
C VAL A 91 -13.92 0.77 2.41
N ILE A 92 -14.70 1.46 1.57
CA ILE A 92 -16.15 1.19 1.38
C ILE A 92 -16.37 -0.27 0.98
N ASN A 93 -15.60 -0.78 0.02
CA ASN A 93 -15.72 -2.14 -0.47
C ASN A 93 -14.93 -3.16 0.35
N ARG A 94 -14.28 -2.75 1.45
CA ARG A 94 -13.42 -3.59 2.31
C ARG A 94 -12.36 -4.37 1.54
N ARG A 95 -11.74 -3.73 0.54
CA ARG A 95 -10.66 -4.27 -0.30
C ARG A 95 -9.31 -3.75 0.16
N VAL A 96 -9.02 -3.95 1.44
CA VAL A 96 -7.75 -3.57 2.09
C VAL A 96 -7.09 -4.83 2.61
N TYR A 97 -5.85 -5.07 2.22
CA TYR A 97 -5.15 -6.32 2.46
C TYR A 97 -3.75 -6.06 2.99
N ALA A 98 -3.29 -6.87 3.94
CA ALA A 98 -1.93 -6.81 4.44
C ALA A 98 -0.97 -7.56 3.51
N LEU A 99 0.19 -6.96 3.21
CA LEU A 99 1.30 -7.66 2.54
C LEU A 99 2.17 -8.48 3.50
N GLY A 100 1.87 -8.42 4.80
CA GLY A 100 2.63 -9.07 5.86
C GLY A 100 3.74 -8.17 6.44
N PRO A 101 4.20 -8.49 7.66
CA PRO A 101 5.10 -7.62 8.43
C PRO A 101 6.49 -7.48 7.80
N SER A 102 6.97 -8.49 7.07
CA SER A 102 8.29 -8.51 6.42
C SER A 102 8.33 -7.80 5.06
N SER A 103 7.20 -7.30 4.56
CA SER A 103 7.11 -6.73 3.21
C SER A 103 7.80 -5.37 3.03
N PHE A 104 8.39 -4.78 4.09
CA PHE A 104 9.11 -3.49 4.01
C PHE A 104 10.23 -3.52 2.98
N ARG A 105 11.03 -4.59 3.01
CA ARG A 105 12.14 -4.83 2.10
C ARG A 105 11.98 -6.22 1.51
N ILE A 106 12.09 -6.31 0.20
CA ILE A 106 11.92 -7.57 -0.52
C ILE A 106 13.29 -8.15 -0.82
N ASP A 107 13.53 -9.32 -0.22
CA ASP A 107 14.56 -10.28 -0.58
C ASP A 107 13.88 -11.61 -0.98
N TYR A 108 14.66 -12.66 -1.18
CA TYR A 108 14.13 -13.97 -1.57
C TYR A 108 13.10 -14.52 -0.56
N TYR A 109 13.37 -14.39 0.74
CA TYR A 109 12.50 -14.94 1.79
C TYR A 109 11.30 -14.06 2.04
N SER A 110 11.50 -12.74 2.19
CA SER A 110 10.38 -11.82 2.41
C SER A 110 9.49 -11.69 1.18
N GLY A 111 10.05 -11.82 -0.03
CA GLY A 111 9.28 -11.92 -1.27
C GLY A 111 8.39 -13.15 -1.30
N ARG A 112 8.90 -14.32 -0.90
CA ARG A 112 8.09 -15.54 -0.79
C ARG A 112 6.98 -15.40 0.24
N GLN A 113 7.29 -14.84 1.41
CA GLN A 113 6.30 -14.56 2.45
C GLN A 113 5.22 -13.58 1.97
N MET A 114 5.59 -12.55 1.21
CA MET A 114 4.64 -11.61 0.61
C MET A 114 3.73 -12.31 -0.42
N ILE A 115 4.28 -13.19 -1.28
CA ILE A 115 3.44 -14.00 -2.20
C ILE A 115 2.46 -14.85 -1.42
N ASP A 116 2.91 -15.54 -0.37
CA ASP A 116 2.05 -16.39 0.45
C ASP A 116 0.94 -15.57 1.14
N ALA A 117 1.27 -14.38 1.65
CA ALA A 117 0.30 -13.45 2.23
C ALA A 117 -0.73 -12.97 1.19
N VAL A 118 -0.28 -12.58 0.00
CA VAL A 118 -1.17 -12.19 -1.09
C VAL A 118 -2.07 -13.35 -1.49
N ALA A 119 -1.53 -14.54 -1.69
CA ALA A 119 -2.31 -15.72 -2.06
C ALA A 119 -3.38 -16.06 -1.02
N ALA A 120 -3.11 -15.88 0.27
CA ALA A 120 -4.08 -16.14 1.34
C ALA A 120 -5.35 -15.27 1.23
N HIS A 121 -5.26 -14.07 0.66
CA HIS A 121 -6.40 -13.15 0.48
C HIS A 121 -7.33 -13.49 -0.70
N PHE A 122 -6.90 -14.36 -1.62
CA PHE A 122 -7.64 -14.69 -2.86
C PHE A 122 -7.88 -16.20 -3.03
N ARG A 123 -7.83 -16.96 -1.93
CA ARG A 123 -8.21 -18.37 -1.89
C ARG A 123 -9.70 -18.57 -1.73
#